data_AF-A0A972X847-F1
#
_entry.id   AF-A0A972X847-F1
#
_cell.length_a   1.000
_cell.length_b   1.000
_cell.length_c   1.000
_cell.angle_alpha   90.00
_cell.angle_beta   90.00
_cell.angle_gamma   90.00
#
_symmetry.space_group_name_H-M   'P 1'
#
loop_
_entity.id
_entity.type
_entity.pdbx_description
1 polymer ?
#
loop_
_entity_poly.entity_id
_entity_poly.type
_entity_poly.pdbx_seq_one_letter_code
_entity_poly.pdbx_strand_id
1 'polypeptide(L)'
;MMKLQWTGPSFAGKNGVVVGQEWLFPNSPAGAAKPPLLAQLVKTANTQPLIITLTDGWDSSQSPAWQITVPPQHGTLAGAAPTLTYTPAAGFVGEDSFVYEFIGGKKQSAPTTIGIIVTAAAAAAPAVADPSPADFASVGPGAAVEIKKDADITGGILVLKGGTLNLQGGLSAASTLVLAADTVSTIDSSAKGGAAGVGYTTIRGGGGLILSGTCDITFLAPNSTYLGNTRIALAGGKRLGVAGDQPFGTVGRVTFAGQGGPVAMSIASSNPAAIPNDIHLESSVVYSQTYNNLTLKLPGNISGPGGLTKTFDAKDRGTVVRLSGRNSTFSGGIDFRSGILQVLTPSSMGSGALTLGGKATEEHVVAFFNLTPMEVHNPINLIGIPDGATPQPAAMTEFQVVPTLEIAGPLAGTGGLLKTGSGVMVLSGVSSFTGPTVVQAGTLAIDRPAAFGRGSVEIAAGAKLHLDYAGSQRLPALRVAGKDLPAGTYGGKDSTATSKMPDHFTGPGMVTIGDAATMPR
;
A
#
# COMPACT_ATOMS: atom_id res chain seq x y z
N MET A 1 8.44 22.92 -45.87
CA MET A 1 7.71 24.20 -46.02
C MET A 1 6.43 24.12 -45.24
N MET A 2 6.31 24.84 -44.12
CA MET A 2 5.16 25.66 -43.72
C MET A 2 5.60 26.42 -42.45
N LYS A 3 5.83 27.73 -42.55
CA LYS A 3 6.13 28.60 -41.41
C LYS A 3 4.80 29.16 -40.90
N LEU A 4 4.47 28.92 -39.64
CA LEU A 4 3.37 29.63 -38.97
C LEU A 4 3.85 31.04 -38.63
N GLN A 5 3.28 32.05 -39.30
CA GLN A 5 3.44 33.46 -38.97
C GLN A 5 2.41 33.85 -37.89
N TRP A 6 2.87 34.50 -36.83
CA TRP A 6 2.04 35.11 -35.80
C TRP A 6 1.70 36.56 -36.18
N THR A 7 0.45 37.00 -35.96
CA THR A 7 -0.09 38.32 -36.38
C THR A 7 -0.57 39.21 -35.22
N GLY A 8 -0.07 39.01 -33.99
CA GLY A 8 -0.38 39.87 -32.84
C GLY A 8 0.58 41.06 -32.69
N PRO A 9 0.22 42.13 -31.93
CA PRO A 9 1.11 43.26 -31.70
C PRO A 9 2.31 42.85 -30.83
N SER A 10 3.51 42.98 -31.39
CA SER A 10 4.78 42.81 -30.69
C SER A 10 5.03 43.99 -29.73
N PHE A 11 5.20 43.74 -28.44
CA PHE A 11 5.67 44.75 -27.50
C PHE A 11 7.19 44.91 -27.65
N ALA A 12 7.63 46.08 -28.13
CA ALA A 12 9.04 46.42 -28.22
C ALA A 12 9.58 46.76 -26.82
N GLY A 13 10.46 45.91 -26.28
CA GLY A 13 11.36 46.31 -25.19
C GLY A 13 12.34 47.38 -25.67
N LYS A 14 12.78 48.26 -24.77
CA LYS A 14 13.53 49.51 -25.04
C LYS A 14 14.86 49.37 -25.82
N ASN A 15 15.28 48.17 -26.21
CA ASN A 15 16.54 47.90 -26.93
C ASN A 15 16.39 46.95 -28.16
N GLY A 16 15.20 46.77 -28.73
CA GLY A 16 15.06 46.11 -30.04
C GLY A 16 15.33 44.59 -30.11
N VAL A 17 15.35 43.89 -28.97
CA VAL A 17 15.46 42.41 -28.96
C VAL A 17 14.07 41.78 -28.95
N VAL A 18 13.79 40.94 -29.96
CA VAL A 18 12.60 40.09 -30.03
C VAL A 18 12.79 38.91 -29.07
N VAL A 19 11.97 38.81 -28.02
CA VAL A 19 11.96 37.65 -27.12
C VAL A 19 10.87 36.69 -27.57
N GLY A 20 11.28 35.63 -28.24
CA GLY A 20 10.45 34.47 -28.55
C GLY A 20 11.33 33.23 -28.61
N GLN A 21 10.95 32.21 -27.83
CA GLN A 21 11.58 30.91 -27.60
C GLN A 21 12.55 30.83 -26.40
N GLU A 22 12.26 29.84 -25.54
CA GLU A 22 12.98 29.32 -24.38
C GLU A 22 13.17 30.21 -23.12
N TRP A 23 12.43 29.86 -22.07
CA TRP A 23 12.76 30.20 -20.69
C TRP A 23 13.96 29.36 -20.23
N LEU A 24 15.18 29.86 -20.44
CA LEU A 24 16.36 29.43 -19.67
C LEU A 24 16.37 30.16 -18.33
N PHE A 25 16.40 29.40 -17.23
CA PHE A 25 16.69 29.93 -15.89
C PHE A 25 18.05 30.66 -15.88
N PRO A 26 18.12 31.97 -15.58
CA PRO A 26 19.41 32.63 -15.45
C PRO A 26 19.99 32.37 -14.05
N ASN A 27 21.23 31.88 -14.05
CA ASN A 27 22.22 31.88 -12.96
C ASN A 27 22.05 30.85 -11.82
N SER A 28 22.59 29.64 -12.05
CA SER A 28 23.22 28.86 -10.97
C SER A 28 24.75 29.05 -11.05
N PRO A 29 25.45 29.28 -9.92
CA PRO A 29 26.89 29.52 -9.91
C PRO A 29 27.67 28.33 -10.49
N ALA A 30 28.70 28.65 -11.28
CA ALA A 30 29.62 27.68 -11.86
C ALA A 30 30.38 26.95 -10.73
N GLY A 31 30.03 25.69 -10.48
CA GLY A 31 30.71 24.84 -9.50
C GLY A 31 29.80 23.86 -8.72
N ALA A 32 28.47 23.99 -8.77
CA ALA A 32 27.59 23.04 -8.08
C ALA A 32 27.64 21.64 -8.73
N ALA A 33 28.08 20.64 -7.97
CA ALA A 33 27.95 19.22 -8.31
C ALA A 33 26.45 18.89 -8.51
N LYS A 34 26.13 18.04 -9.50
CA LYS A 34 24.75 17.63 -9.77
C LYS A 34 24.22 16.80 -8.57
N PRO A 35 22.93 16.91 -8.19
CA PRO A 35 22.37 16.16 -7.06
C PRO A 35 22.62 14.64 -7.18
N PRO A 36 22.73 13.91 -6.06
CA PRO A 36 22.87 12.46 -6.08
C PRO A 36 21.67 11.81 -6.80
N LEU A 37 21.91 10.77 -7.62
CA LEU A 37 20.83 10.03 -8.26
C LEU A 37 20.10 9.16 -7.21
N LEU A 38 18.91 8.69 -7.55
CA LEU A 38 18.07 7.93 -6.63
C LEU A 38 18.57 6.48 -6.50
N ALA A 39 18.77 6.03 -5.27
CA ALA A 39 18.97 4.62 -4.97
C ALA A 39 17.61 3.90 -5.08
N GLN A 40 17.54 2.84 -5.89
CA GLN A 40 16.33 2.05 -6.12
C GLN A 40 16.52 0.65 -5.57
N LEU A 41 15.47 0.04 -5.03
CA LEU A 41 15.44 -1.38 -4.66
C LEU A 41 14.34 -2.08 -5.45
N VAL A 42 14.71 -3.04 -6.28
CA VAL A 42 13.79 -3.75 -7.20
C VAL A 42 13.79 -5.25 -6.92
N LYS A 43 12.72 -5.96 -7.33
CA LYS A 43 12.55 -7.39 -7.03
C LYS A 43 12.20 -8.19 -8.28
N THR A 44 12.79 -9.38 -8.42
CA THR A 44 12.43 -10.34 -9.47
C THR A 44 12.56 -11.79 -8.99
N ALA A 45 11.91 -12.72 -9.69
CA ALA A 45 12.12 -14.15 -9.51
C ALA A 45 13.40 -14.61 -10.25
N ASN A 46 14.07 -15.64 -9.75
CA ASN A 46 15.33 -16.18 -10.34
C ASN A 46 15.16 -16.81 -11.74
N THR A 47 13.94 -16.87 -12.27
CA THR A 47 13.61 -17.29 -13.65
C THR A 47 13.04 -16.16 -14.51
N GLN A 48 12.86 -14.95 -13.98
CA GLN A 48 12.21 -13.85 -14.68
C GLN A 48 13.18 -12.69 -14.91
N PRO A 49 13.39 -12.26 -16.18
CA PRO A 49 14.05 -11.00 -16.47
C PRO A 49 13.25 -9.81 -15.93
N LEU A 50 13.95 -8.81 -15.42
CA LEU A 50 13.40 -7.59 -14.85
C LEU A 50 13.80 -6.38 -15.68
N ILE A 51 12.82 -5.57 -16.09
CA ILE A 51 13.07 -4.30 -16.77
C ILE A 51 13.33 -3.21 -15.72
N ILE A 52 14.46 -2.52 -15.86
CA ILE A 52 14.93 -1.44 -14.97
C ILE A 52 15.13 -0.19 -15.82
N THR A 53 14.43 0.88 -15.48
CA THR A 53 14.58 2.18 -16.16
C THR A 53 15.34 3.14 -15.27
N LEU A 54 16.52 3.57 -15.72
CA LEU A 54 17.35 4.60 -15.07
C LEU A 54 16.71 5.97 -15.28
N THR A 55 16.65 6.78 -14.23
CA THR A 55 16.09 8.13 -14.28
C THR A 55 17.15 9.15 -13.88
N ASP A 56 17.21 10.28 -14.60
CA ASP A 56 18.30 11.28 -14.49
C ASP A 56 17.97 12.37 -13.49
N GLY A 57 16.77 12.29 -12.89
CA GLY A 57 16.23 13.23 -11.91
C GLY A 57 16.02 14.65 -12.47
N TRP A 58 16.06 14.85 -13.79
CA TRP A 58 16.00 16.16 -14.46
C TRP A 58 15.23 16.06 -15.80
N ASP A 59 14.61 17.15 -16.26
CA ASP A 59 13.92 17.26 -17.55
C ASP A 59 14.86 17.72 -18.68
N SER A 60 15.99 17.05 -18.89
CA SER A 60 16.94 17.53 -19.89
C SER A 60 16.60 17.07 -21.32
N SER A 61 16.48 18.03 -22.24
CA SER A 61 16.21 17.82 -23.68
C SER A 61 17.39 17.27 -24.49
N GLN A 62 18.43 16.77 -23.83
CA GLN A 62 19.60 16.16 -24.49
C GLN A 62 19.60 14.64 -24.27
N SER A 63 19.94 13.87 -25.31
CA SER A 63 20.09 12.42 -25.22
C SER A 63 21.17 12.07 -24.17
N PRO A 64 20.81 11.47 -23.03
CA PRO A 64 21.74 11.24 -21.93
C PRO A 64 22.72 10.09 -22.23
N ALA A 65 23.98 10.22 -21.82
CA ALA A 65 24.94 9.13 -21.80
C ALA A 65 25.02 8.54 -20.38
N TRP A 66 24.58 7.31 -20.22
CA TRP A 66 24.59 6.57 -18.97
C TRP A 66 25.80 5.64 -18.93
N GLN A 67 26.49 5.59 -17.80
CA GLN A 67 27.59 4.64 -17.60
C GLN A 67 27.32 3.75 -16.39
N ILE A 68 27.36 2.45 -16.61
CA ILE A 68 27.42 1.46 -15.52
C ILE A 68 28.88 1.36 -15.09
N THR A 69 29.18 1.73 -13.85
CA THR A 69 30.55 1.73 -13.30
C THR A 69 30.86 0.46 -12.54
N VAL A 70 29.85 -0.17 -11.93
CA VAL A 70 29.96 -1.50 -11.30
C VAL A 70 28.80 -2.36 -11.79
N PRO A 71 29.04 -3.44 -12.55
CA PRO A 71 27.98 -4.35 -12.99
C PRO A 71 27.45 -5.21 -11.82
N PRO A 72 26.27 -5.84 -11.98
CA PRO A 72 25.79 -6.83 -11.03
C PRO A 72 26.70 -8.05 -10.92
N GLN A 73 26.79 -8.64 -9.72
CA GLN A 73 27.63 -9.81 -9.46
C GLN A 73 26.90 -11.13 -9.67
N HIS A 74 25.56 -11.12 -9.62
CA HIS A 74 24.72 -12.31 -9.62
C HIS A 74 23.59 -12.27 -10.67
N GLY A 75 23.81 -11.49 -11.73
CA GLY A 75 22.98 -11.43 -12.92
C GLY A 75 23.68 -10.65 -14.04
N THR A 76 22.99 -10.49 -15.19
CA THR A 76 23.51 -9.75 -16.34
C THR A 76 22.56 -8.61 -16.72
N LEU A 77 23.13 -7.48 -17.16
CA LEU A 77 22.38 -6.37 -17.74
C LEU A 77 22.48 -6.43 -19.27
N ALA A 78 21.34 -6.28 -19.94
CA ALA A 78 21.24 -6.18 -21.40
C ALA A 78 20.40 -4.96 -21.82
N GLY A 79 20.52 -4.55 -23.08
CA GLY A 79 19.82 -3.38 -23.63
C GLY A 79 20.66 -2.09 -23.60
N ALA A 80 20.00 -0.97 -23.87
CA ALA A 80 20.62 0.35 -23.88
C ALA A 80 19.90 1.26 -22.88
N ALA A 81 20.65 1.94 -22.03
CA ALA A 81 20.10 2.89 -21.10
C ALA A 81 19.31 4.00 -21.84
N PRO A 82 18.23 4.55 -21.25
CA PRO A 82 17.85 4.41 -19.84
C PRO A 82 17.17 3.07 -19.48
N THR A 83 16.73 2.27 -20.45
CA THR A 83 15.98 1.02 -20.18
C THR A 83 16.87 -0.20 -20.30
N LEU A 84 17.20 -0.81 -19.17
CA LEU A 84 18.03 -2.01 -19.07
C LEU A 84 17.18 -3.22 -18.65
N THR A 85 17.54 -4.40 -19.13
CA THR A 85 16.94 -5.66 -18.69
C THR A 85 17.96 -6.41 -17.84
N TYR A 86 17.65 -6.59 -16.56
CA TYR A 86 18.40 -7.43 -15.64
C TYR A 86 17.90 -8.87 -15.71
N THR A 87 18.82 -9.82 -15.93
CA THR A 87 18.54 -11.26 -15.93
C THR A 87 19.33 -11.91 -14.79
N PRO A 88 18.66 -12.48 -13.76
CA PRO A 88 19.36 -13.18 -12.68
C PRO A 88 20.22 -14.34 -13.20
N ALA A 89 21.35 -14.61 -12.54
CA ALA A 89 22.10 -15.84 -12.78
C ALA A 89 21.23 -17.06 -12.41
N ALA A 90 21.33 -18.14 -13.19
CA ALA A 90 20.52 -19.33 -12.99
C ALA A 90 20.66 -19.86 -11.55
N GLY A 91 19.54 -19.99 -10.84
CA GLY A 91 19.49 -20.50 -9.47
C GLY A 91 19.87 -19.50 -8.37
N PHE A 92 20.30 -18.27 -8.71
CA PHE A 92 20.65 -17.27 -7.70
C PHE A 92 19.42 -16.78 -6.93
N VAL A 93 19.54 -16.71 -5.60
CA VAL A 93 18.52 -16.16 -4.69
C VAL A 93 19.28 -15.37 -3.62
N GLY A 94 18.93 -14.10 -3.45
CA GLY A 94 19.68 -13.19 -2.59
C GLY A 94 19.63 -11.75 -3.11
N GLU A 95 20.49 -10.91 -2.53
CA GLU A 95 20.65 -9.52 -2.95
C GLU A 95 21.74 -9.40 -4.01
N ASP A 96 21.48 -8.62 -5.05
CA ASP A 96 22.45 -8.21 -6.07
C ASP A 96 22.37 -6.68 -6.22
N SER A 97 23.35 -6.06 -6.87
CA SER A 97 23.32 -4.61 -7.08
C SER A 97 24.25 -4.17 -8.20
N PHE A 98 23.95 -3.04 -8.83
CA PHE A 98 24.87 -2.40 -9.75
C PHE A 98 24.95 -0.90 -9.49
N VAL A 99 26.08 -0.30 -9.85
CA VAL A 99 26.34 1.13 -9.68
C VAL A 99 26.34 1.80 -11.05
N TYR A 100 25.63 2.92 -11.16
CA TYR A 100 25.56 3.70 -12.38
C TYR A 100 25.82 5.18 -12.10
N GLU A 101 26.23 5.88 -13.15
CA GLU A 101 26.50 7.31 -13.18
C GLU A 101 25.89 7.94 -14.43
N PHE A 102 25.49 9.19 -14.27
CA PHE A 102 25.03 10.04 -15.35
C PHE A 102 26.19 10.89 -15.88
N ILE A 103 26.42 10.86 -17.20
CA ILE A 103 27.41 11.69 -17.90
C ILE A 103 26.69 12.61 -18.88
N GLY A 104 26.53 13.88 -18.50
CA GLY A 104 25.92 14.91 -19.34
C GLY A 104 26.95 15.94 -19.76
N GLY A 105 27.56 15.78 -20.93
CA GLY A 105 28.57 16.71 -21.43
C GLY A 105 29.77 16.84 -20.48
N LYS A 106 30.04 18.05 -19.94
CA LYS A 106 31.18 18.33 -19.04
C LYS A 106 30.90 18.04 -17.54
N LYS A 107 29.80 17.36 -17.19
CA LYS A 107 29.39 17.14 -15.78
C LYS A 107 28.99 15.67 -15.52
N GLN A 108 29.39 15.16 -14.35
CA GLN A 108 29.19 13.78 -13.88
C GLN A 108 28.42 13.80 -12.54
N SER A 109 27.50 12.85 -12.34
CA SER A 109 26.82 12.67 -11.05
C SER A 109 27.69 11.91 -10.04
N ALA A 110 27.28 11.88 -8.77
CA ALA A 110 27.81 10.90 -7.83
C ALA A 110 27.40 9.46 -8.23
N PRO A 111 28.24 8.43 -7.95
CA PRO A 111 27.89 7.03 -8.17
C PRO A 111 26.64 6.66 -7.37
N THR A 112 25.69 5.99 -8.02
CA THR A 112 24.41 5.61 -7.39
C THR A 112 24.13 4.13 -7.56
N THR A 113 23.65 3.49 -6.50
CA THR A 113 23.44 2.04 -6.43
C THR A 113 21.97 1.68 -6.67
N ILE A 114 21.73 0.71 -7.54
CA ILE A 114 20.46 -0.02 -7.66
C ILE A 114 20.62 -1.34 -6.92
N GLY A 115 19.84 -1.56 -5.86
CA GLY A 115 19.71 -2.85 -5.19
C GLY A 115 18.66 -3.72 -5.88
N ILE A 116 18.91 -5.03 -5.96
CA ILE A 116 18.06 -6.02 -6.59
C ILE A 116 17.87 -7.18 -5.61
N ILE A 117 16.63 -7.53 -5.31
CA ILE A 117 16.31 -8.73 -4.54
C ILE A 117 15.84 -9.81 -5.51
N VAL A 118 16.62 -10.87 -5.66
CA VAL A 118 16.25 -12.05 -6.44
C VAL A 118 15.65 -13.08 -5.49
N THR A 119 14.37 -13.39 -5.67
CA THR A 119 13.70 -14.47 -4.93
C THR A 119 13.67 -15.76 -5.75
N ALA A 120 13.66 -16.91 -5.07
CA ALA A 120 13.41 -18.18 -5.75
C ALA A 120 12.12 -18.06 -6.58
N ALA A 121 12.19 -18.44 -7.87
CA ALA A 121 10.98 -18.71 -8.61
C ALA A 121 10.21 -19.79 -7.86
N ALA A 122 8.92 -19.57 -7.65
CA ALA A 122 8.08 -20.61 -7.13
C ALA A 122 8.30 -21.86 -7.99
N ALA A 123 8.82 -22.93 -7.40
CA ALA A 123 8.59 -24.25 -7.98
C ALA A 123 7.09 -24.31 -8.22
N ALA A 124 6.67 -24.63 -9.44
CA ALA A 124 5.25 -24.82 -9.72
C ALA A 124 4.73 -25.73 -8.61
N ALA A 125 3.81 -25.22 -7.79
CA ALA A 125 3.17 -26.04 -6.79
C ALA A 125 2.64 -27.27 -7.54
N PRO A 126 2.74 -28.50 -6.99
CA PRO A 126 1.93 -29.58 -7.53
C PRO A 126 0.51 -29.02 -7.67
N ALA A 127 -0.12 -29.21 -8.83
CA ALA A 127 -1.44 -28.68 -9.12
C ALA A 127 -2.47 -29.38 -8.23
N VAL A 128 -2.49 -29.02 -6.95
CA VAL A 128 -3.54 -29.37 -6.01
C VAL A 128 -4.59 -28.29 -6.20
N ALA A 129 -5.76 -28.68 -6.70
CA ALA A 129 -6.91 -27.78 -6.85
C ALA A 129 -7.19 -27.06 -5.52
N ASP A 130 -7.72 -25.83 -5.58
CA ASP A 130 -8.23 -25.14 -4.39
C ASP A 130 -9.21 -26.07 -3.68
N PRO A 131 -8.92 -26.54 -2.45
CA PRO A 131 -9.70 -27.61 -1.84
C PRO A 131 -11.11 -27.10 -1.49
N SER A 132 -12.15 -27.74 -2.02
CA SER A 132 -13.55 -27.38 -1.77
C SER A 132 -14.08 -28.09 -0.52
N PRO A 133 -15.00 -27.49 0.28
CA PRO A 133 -15.78 -28.19 1.32
C PRO A 133 -16.42 -29.51 0.86
N ALA A 134 -16.64 -29.70 -0.43
CA ALA A 134 -17.22 -30.92 -1.01
C ALA A 134 -16.19 -32.06 -1.21
N ASP A 135 -14.89 -31.78 -1.14
CA ASP A 135 -13.83 -32.79 -1.28
C ASP A 135 -13.67 -33.65 0.01
N PHE A 136 -14.51 -33.43 1.03
CA PHE A 136 -14.42 -34.01 2.38
C PHE A 136 -15.30 -35.23 2.63
N ALA A 137 -15.42 -36.12 1.65
CA ALA A 137 -15.64 -37.51 1.99
C ALA A 137 -14.31 -38.14 2.41
N SER A 138 -14.08 -38.11 3.73
CA SER A 138 -13.34 -39.11 4.52
C SER A 138 -11.81 -39.06 4.58
N VAL A 139 -11.32 -39.31 5.81
CA VAL A 139 -9.93 -39.56 6.20
C VAL A 139 -9.48 -40.87 5.57
N GLY A 140 -9.16 -40.83 4.28
CA GLY A 140 -9.01 -41.99 3.39
C GLY A 140 -10.04 -43.09 3.70
N PRO A 141 -11.26 -43.04 3.16
CA PRO A 141 -12.43 -43.73 3.73
C PRO A 141 -12.35 -44.11 5.22
N GLY A 142 -12.38 -43.11 6.12
CA GLY A 142 -13.14 -43.28 7.36
C GLY A 142 -12.41 -43.42 8.71
N ALA A 143 -11.28 -42.76 8.96
CA ALA A 143 -10.77 -42.64 10.34
C ALA A 143 -10.77 -41.20 10.86
N ALA A 144 -11.84 -40.76 11.54
CA ALA A 144 -11.71 -39.62 12.45
C ALA A 144 -10.74 -40.01 13.58
N VAL A 145 -9.53 -39.45 13.61
CA VAL A 145 -8.62 -39.65 14.74
C VAL A 145 -9.13 -38.73 15.87
N GLU A 146 -9.80 -39.35 16.83
CA GLU A 146 -10.34 -38.68 18.00
C GLU A 146 -9.27 -38.65 19.10
N ILE A 147 -8.53 -37.54 19.23
CA ILE A 147 -7.57 -37.39 20.34
C ILE A 147 -8.36 -37.04 21.61
N LYS A 148 -8.76 -38.05 22.38
CA LYS A 148 -9.55 -37.90 23.63
C LYS A 148 -8.73 -37.46 24.84
N LYS A 149 -7.41 -37.53 24.78
CA LYS A 149 -6.50 -37.23 25.90
C LYS A 149 -5.07 -37.20 25.38
N ASP A 150 -4.18 -36.52 26.09
CA ASP A 150 -2.77 -36.22 25.77
C ASP A 150 -1.83 -37.44 25.50
N ALA A 151 -2.32 -38.58 25.03
CA ALA A 151 -1.61 -39.86 25.03
C ALA A 151 -1.23 -40.42 23.63
N ASP A 152 -1.68 -39.84 22.51
CA ASP A 152 -1.44 -40.41 21.17
C ASP A 152 -0.29 -39.77 20.37
N ILE A 153 0.62 -39.04 21.03
CA ILE A 153 1.79 -38.41 20.40
C ILE A 153 3.07 -39.07 20.93
N THR A 154 3.42 -40.24 20.41
CA THR A 154 4.72 -40.85 20.71
C THR A 154 5.82 -40.10 19.94
N GLY A 155 6.58 -39.23 20.62
CA GLY A 155 7.78 -38.59 20.07
C GLY A 155 7.66 -37.14 19.58
N GLY A 156 6.58 -36.42 19.92
CA GLY A 156 6.45 -34.97 19.64
C GLY A 156 6.12 -34.59 18.19
N ILE A 157 5.91 -35.56 17.30
CA ILE A 157 5.54 -35.35 15.89
C ILE A 157 4.15 -35.95 15.63
N LEU A 158 3.25 -35.17 15.03
CA LEU A 158 2.00 -35.67 14.47
C LEU A 158 2.09 -35.67 12.93
N VAL A 159 1.77 -36.79 12.30
CA VAL A 159 1.73 -36.89 10.83
C VAL A 159 0.29 -37.05 10.37
N LEU A 160 -0.19 -36.13 9.53
CA LEU A 160 -1.49 -36.23 8.88
C LEU A 160 -1.29 -36.68 7.44
N LYS A 161 -2.00 -37.75 7.06
CA LYS A 161 -2.03 -38.31 5.70
C LYS A 161 -3.38 -38.03 5.05
N GLY A 162 -3.86 -36.80 5.19
CA GLY A 162 -5.20 -36.38 4.83
C GLY A 162 -6.24 -36.62 5.93
N GLY A 163 -7.49 -36.22 5.65
CA GLY A 163 -8.62 -36.39 6.55
C GLY A 163 -8.74 -35.36 7.67
N THR A 164 -9.71 -35.56 8.56
CA THR A 164 -10.10 -34.60 9.60
C THR A 164 -9.62 -35.02 10.98
N LEU A 165 -8.83 -34.14 11.60
CA LEU A 165 -8.52 -34.14 13.01
C LEU A 165 -9.56 -33.30 13.76
N ASN A 166 -10.44 -33.95 14.52
CA ASN A 166 -11.46 -33.28 15.34
C ASN A 166 -10.86 -32.86 16.69
N LEU A 167 -10.80 -31.56 16.95
CA LEU A 167 -10.31 -31.02 18.21
C LEU A 167 -11.42 -31.05 19.26
N GLN A 168 -11.30 -31.92 20.26
CA GLN A 168 -12.14 -31.89 21.47
C GLN A 168 -11.45 -31.12 22.62
N GLY A 169 -10.13 -30.91 22.54
CA GLY A 169 -9.28 -30.24 23.53
C GLY A 169 -8.35 -29.19 22.92
N GLY A 170 -7.36 -28.72 23.69
CA GLY A 170 -6.19 -28.03 23.13
C GLY A 170 -5.15 -29.06 22.71
N LEU A 171 -4.44 -28.82 21.61
CA LEU A 171 -3.35 -29.67 21.16
C LEU A 171 -2.03 -28.99 21.52
N SER A 172 -1.45 -29.39 22.65
CA SER A 172 -0.24 -28.75 23.22
C SER A 172 0.99 -29.66 23.31
N ALA A 173 0.86 -30.96 23.01
CA ALA A 173 1.92 -31.95 23.23
C ALA A 173 2.78 -32.27 21.99
N ALA A 174 2.41 -31.79 20.79
CA ALA A 174 3.18 -32.00 19.56
C ALA A 174 3.98 -30.74 19.20
N SER A 175 5.29 -30.89 18.99
CA SER A 175 6.19 -29.82 18.54
C SER A 175 6.29 -29.73 17.00
N THR A 176 5.89 -30.77 16.27
CA THR A 176 5.87 -30.73 14.80
C THR A 176 4.63 -31.41 14.22
N LEU A 177 3.96 -30.73 13.30
CA LEU A 177 2.95 -31.30 12.43
C LEU A 177 3.55 -31.56 11.04
N VAL A 178 3.36 -32.76 10.51
CA VAL A 178 3.79 -33.13 9.16
C VAL A 178 2.57 -33.42 8.29
N LEU A 179 2.43 -32.70 7.19
CA LEU A 179 1.40 -32.88 6.17
C LEU A 179 1.97 -33.75 5.04
N ALA A 180 1.44 -34.96 4.88
CA ALA A 180 1.90 -35.87 3.83
C ALA A 180 1.67 -35.26 2.44
N ALA A 181 2.63 -35.45 1.54
CA ALA A 181 2.52 -34.98 0.16
C ALA A 181 1.25 -35.50 -0.52
N ASP A 182 0.72 -34.70 -1.44
CA ASP A 182 -0.47 -35.04 -2.25
C ASP A 182 -1.74 -35.36 -1.44
N THR A 183 -1.79 -34.93 -0.17
CA THR A 183 -2.97 -35.05 0.69
C THR A 183 -3.44 -33.69 1.19
N VAL A 184 -4.72 -33.59 1.55
CA VAL A 184 -5.28 -32.42 2.23
C VAL A 184 -5.79 -32.87 3.59
N SER A 185 -5.27 -32.26 4.65
CA SER A 185 -5.65 -32.58 6.03
C SER A 185 -6.46 -31.42 6.62
N THR A 186 -7.53 -31.76 7.33
CA THR A 186 -8.42 -30.81 8.00
C THR A 186 -8.20 -30.87 9.49
N ILE A 187 -8.10 -29.71 10.13
CA ILE A 187 -8.16 -29.52 11.57
C ILE A 187 -9.48 -28.83 11.86
N ASP A 188 -10.40 -29.57 12.49
CA ASP A 188 -11.75 -29.10 12.78
C ASP A 188 -11.94 -28.82 14.27
N SER A 189 -12.31 -27.59 14.59
CA SER A 189 -12.56 -27.11 15.95
C SER A 189 -14.03 -27.25 16.40
N SER A 190 -14.92 -27.77 15.55
CA SER A 190 -16.38 -27.80 15.81
C SER A 190 -16.81 -28.63 17.00
N ALA A 191 -16.05 -29.68 17.33
CA ALA A 191 -16.35 -30.57 18.45
C ALA A 191 -15.97 -29.98 19.82
N LYS A 192 -15.35 -28.79 19.85
CA LYS A 192 -14.93 -28.13 21.07
C LYS A 192 -16.03 -27.22 21.61
N GLY A 193 -16.36 -27.34 22.89
CA GLY A 193 -17.27 -26.40 23.57
C GLY A 193 -16.68 -25.02 23.89
N GLY A 194 -15.49 -24.67 23.38
CA GLY A 194 -14.72 -23.45 23.71
C GLY A 194 -13.47 -23.26 22.81
N ALA A 195 -12.63 -22.24 23.05
CA ALA A 195 -11.50 -21.88 22.14
C ALA A 195 -10.47 -23.01 21.96
N ALA A 196 -10.15 -23.40 20.71
CA ALA A 196 -9.20 -24.45 20.33
C ALA A 196 -7.78 -23.91 20.17
N GLY A 197 -6.88 -24.22 21.12
CA GLY A 197 -5.45 -23.96 20.94
C GLY A 197 -4.83 -25.07 20.09
N VAL A 198 -4.23 -24.72 18.96
CA VAL A 198 -3.37 -25.60 18.15
C VAL A 198 -1.94 -25.06 18.29
N GLY A 199 -1.33 -25.37 19.42
CA GLY A 199 0.00 -24.86 19.78
C GLY A 199 1.13 -25.71 19.20
N TYR A 200 1.20 -25.86 17.88
CA TYR A 200 2.37 -26.50 17.26
C TYR A 200 3.50 -25.50 17.09
N THR A 201 4.74 -25.91 17.32
CA THR A 201 5.89 -25.01 17.14
C THR A 201 6.43 -24.98 15.70
N THR A 202 6.17 -26.00 14.85
CA THR A 202 6.45 -25.98 13.40
C THR A 202 5.54 -26.91 12.59
N ILE A 203 5.25 -26.54 11.32
CA ILE A 203 4.48 -27.37 10.36
C ILE A 203 5.29 -27.56 9.08
N ARG A 204 5.34 -28.79 8.56
CA ARG A 204 6.19 -29.17 7.42
C ARG A 204 5.48 -30.16 6.50
N GLY A 205 5.99 -30.35 5.27
CA GLY A 205 5.55 -31.41 4.37
C GLY A 205 4.97 -30.92 3.04
N GLY A 206 4.47 -31.84 2.21
CA GLY A 206 3.96 -31.51 0.87
C GLY A 206 2.45 -31.26 0.80
N GLY A 207 1.70 -31.66 1.82
CA GLY A 207 0.24 -31.64 1.81
C GLY A 207 -0.39 -30.27 2.05
N GLY A 208 -1.67 -30.16 1.70
CA GLY A 208 -2.53 -29.02 1.99
C GLY A 208 -3.17 -29.09 3.38
N LEU A 209 -3.65 -27.95 3.84
CA LEU A 209 -4.22 -27.79 5.19
C LEU A 209 -5.57 -27.08 5.12
N ILE A 210 -6.51 -27.54 5.93
CA ILE A 210 -7.78 -26.86 6.16
C ILE A 210 -7.96 -26.62 7.64
N LEU A 211 -8.31 -25.38 7.97
CA LEU A 211 -8.68 -24.99 9.32
C LEU A 211 -10.18 -24.70 9.30
N SER A 212 -10.96 -25.51 10.02
CA SER A 212 -12.42 -25.38 10.04
C SER A 212 -12.98 -25.36 11.46
N GLY A 213 -14.24 -24.94 11.54
CA GLY A 213 -15.08 -25.18 12.69
C GLY A 213 -15.58 -23.92 13.39
N THR A 214 -16.16 -24.13 14.56
CA THR A 214 -17.01 -23.15 15.26
C THR A 214 -16.34 -22.50 16.47
N CYS A 215 -15.05 -22.74 16.69
CA CYS A 215 -14.27 -22.15 17.78
C CYS A 215 -13.05 -21.40 17.26
N ASP A 216 -12.48 -20.54 18.09
CA ASP A 216 -11.20 -19.88 17.78
C ASP A 216 -10.10 -20.93 17.62
N ILE A 217 -9.24 -20.77 16.62
CA ILE A 217 -8.03 -21.58 16.42
C ILE A 217 -6.83 -20.68 16.64
N THR A 218 -6.00 -20.99 17.64
CA THR A 218 -4.68 -20.34 17.77
C THR A 218 -3.64 -21.20 17.08
N PHE A 219 -2.99 -20.66 16.07
CA PHE A 219 -2.04 -21.33 15.18
C PHE A 219 -0.64 -20.71 15.37
N LEU A 220 0.18 -21.33 16.22
CA LEU A 220 1.47 -20.78 16.66
C LEU A 220 2.66 -21.42 15.97
N ALA A 221 2.61 -21.58 14.64
CA ALA A 221 3.67 -22.22 13.86
C ALA A 221 4.50 -21.21 13.04
N PRO A 222 5.40 -20.44 13.67
CA PRO A 222 6.31 -19.59 12.93
C PRO A 222 7.21 -20.44 12.04
N ASN A 223 7.54 -19.94 10.86
CA ASN A 223 8.43 -20.59 9.90
C ASN A 223 7.93 -21.96 9.43
N SER A 224 6.63 -22.06 9.15
CA SER A 224 6.08 -23.27 8.55
C SER A 224 6.67 -23.50 7.16
N THR A 225 7.03 -24.74 6.83
CA THR A 225 7.74 -25.11 5.59
C THR A 225 6.93 -26.08 4.73
N TYR A 226 5.62 -26.15 4.92
CA TYR A 226 4.77 -26.98 4.06
C TYR A 226 4.47 -26.27 2.73
N LEU A 227 4.22 -27.07 1.70
CA LEU A 227 4.13 -26.58 0.32
C LEU A 227 2.68 -26.45 -0.20
N GLY A 228 1.74 -27.22 0.36
CA GLY A 228 0.36 -27.24 -0.10
C GLY A 228 -0.44 -25.99 0.26
N ASN A 229 -1.59 -25.83 -0.39
CA ASN A 229 -2.50 -24.72 -0.14
C ASN A 229 -3.14 -24.81 1.25
N THR A 230 -3.52 -23.66 1.80
CA THR A 230 -4.21 -23.53 3.08
C THR A 230 -5.59 -22.95 2.87
N ARG A 231 -6.64 -23.60 3.38
CA ARG A 231 -8.00 -23.05 3.40
C ARG A 231 -8.46 -22.79 4.83
N ILE A 232 -8.97 -21.60 5.08
CA ILE A 232 -9.47 -21.17 6.38
C ILE A 232 -10.99 -21.03 6.27
N ALA A 233 -11.70 -22.03 6.78
CA ALA A 233 -13.15 -22.17 6.72
C ALA A 233 -13.76 -22.16 8.14
N LEU A 234 -13.39 -21.16 8.94
CA LEU A 234 -13.94 -20.94 10.27
C LEU A 234 -15.33 -20.29 10.19
N ALA A 235 -16.19 -20.56 11.17
CA ALA A 235 -17.46 -19.85 11.31
C ALA A 235 -17.23 -18.33 11.50
N GLY A 236 -18.16 -17.52 11.01
CA GLY A 236 -18.10 -16.06 11.08
C GLY A 236 -17.79 -15.55 12.48
N GLY A 237 -16.85 -14.61 12.57
CA GLY A 237 -16.41 -14.00 13.83
C GLY A 237 -15.51 -14.87 14.70
N LYS A 238 -15.17 -16.10 14.29
CA LYS A 238 -14.14 -16.91 14.97
C LYS A 238 -12.75 -16.48 14.55
N ARG A 239 -11.83 -16.52 15.52
CA ARG A 239 -10.48 -15.99 15.41
C ARG A 239 -9.49 -17.07 15.00
N LEU A 240 -8.71 -16.78 13.97
CA LEU A 240 -7.46 -17.45 13.67
C LEU A 240 -6.31 -16.61 14.26
N GLY A 241 -5.71 -17.10 15.34
CA GLY A 241 -4.46 -16.55 15.86
C GLY A 241 -3.29 -17.04 15.01
N VAL A 242 -2.43 -16.15 14.53
CA VAL A 242 -1.19 -16.50 13.81
C VAL A 242 0.01 -15.85 14.50
N ALA A 243 1.18 -16.48 14.43
CA ALA A 243 2.40 -15.95 15.02
C ALA A 243 3.62 -16.14 14.11
N GLY A 244 4.48 -15.12 14.09
CA GLY A 244 5.77 -15.09 13.38
C GLY A 244 5.68 -15.01 11.86
N ASP A 245 6.83 -15.16 11.21
CA ASP A 245 6.95 -15.20 9.76
C ASP A 245 6.46 -16.53 9.19
N GLN A 246 5.93 -16.52 7.96
CA GLN A 246 5.55 -17.73 7.23
C GLN A 246 4.56 -18.64 7.99
N PRO A 247 3.44 -18.11 8.55
CA PRO A 247 2.53 -18.95 9.32
C PRO A 247 1.84 -20.02 8.45
N PHE A 248 1.75 -19.83 7.13
CA PHE A 248 1.00 -20.71 6.23
C PHE A 248 1.86 -21.43 5.19
N GLY A 249 3.09 -21.80 5.57
CA GLY A 249 4.02 -22.44 4.63
C GLY A 249 4.69 -21.43 3.70
N THR A 250 5.55 -21.95 2.81
CA THR A 250 6.46 -21.11 2.02
C THR A 250 5.97 -20.78 0.60
N VAL A 251 4.99 -21.52 0.08
CA VAL A 251 4.59 -21.42 -1.35
C VAL A 251 3.07 -21.43 -1.55
N GLY A 252 2.34 -22.32 -0.88
CA GLY A 252 0.92 -22.56 -1.14
C GLY A 252 0.03 -21.31 -0.96
N ARG A 253 -1.06 -21.23 -1.74
CA ARG A 253 -2.06 -20.16 -1.60
C ARG A 253 -2.80 -20.28 -0.27
N VAL A 254 -3.17 -19.15 0.32
CA VAL A 254 -4.04 -19.08 1.51
C VAL A 254 -5.42 -18.55 1.10
N THR A 255 -6.45 -19.37 1.28
CA THR A 255 -7.84 -19.03 0.94
C THR A 255 -8.67 -18.81 2.20
N PHE A 256 -9.23 -17.61 2.36
CA PHE A 256 -10.13 -17.27 3.46
C PHE A 256 -11.59 -17.41 3.04
N ALA A 257 -12.26 -18.43 3.55
CA ALA A 257 -13.61 -18.86 3.19
C ALA A 257 -14.52 -19.03 4.43
N GLY A 258 -14.65 -17.94 5.18
CA GLY A 258 -15.47 -17.83 6.38
C GLY A 258 -16.92 -18.23 6.14
N GLN A 259 -17.46 -19.02 7.07
CA GLN A 259 -18.81 -19.55 6.99
C GLN A 259 -19.79 -18.63 7.74
N GLY A 260 -20.65 -17.92 7.00
CA GLY A 260 -21.67 -17.04 7.59
C GLY A 260 -21.15 -15.68 8.10
N GLY A 261 -19.95 -15.26 7.69
CA GLY A 261 -19.40 -13.96 8.06
C GLY A 261 -17.89 -13.83 7.81
N PRO A 262 -17.27 -12.69 8.17
CA PRO A 262 -15.84 -12.50 8.05
C PRO A 262 -15.05 -13.45 8.95
N VAL A 263 -13.87 -13.84 8.50
CA VAL A 263 -12.89 -14.54 9.34
C VAL A 263 -12.13 -13.50 10.16
N ALA A 264 -12.09 -13.67 11.48
CA ALA A 264 -11.25 -12.83 12.31
C ALA A 264 -9.82 -13.39 12.33
N MET A 265 -8.81 -12.56 12.09
CA MET A 265 -7.40 -12.92 12.19
C MET A 265 -6.73 -12.07 13.27
N SER A 266 -5.89 -12.69 14.10
CA SER A 266 -5.13 -12.01 15.15
C SER A 266 -3.66 -12.32 15.00
N ILE A 267 -2.82 -11.29 14.86
CA ILE A 267 -1.36 -11.50 14.91
C ILE A 267 -0.92 -11.50 16.37
N ALA A 268 -0.48 -12.67 16.86
CA ALA A 268 -0.15 -12.95 18.25
C ALA A 268 1.37 -13.08 18.49
N SER A 269 2.20 -12.32 17.77
CA SER A 269 3.65 -12.28 17.97
C SER A 269 4.22 -10.87 18.03
N SER A 270 5.29 -10.69 18.80
CA SER A 270 6.08 -9.46 18.87
C SER A 270 7.11 -9.32 17.74
N ASN A 271 7.36 -10.39 16.97
CA ASN A 271 8.23 -10.37 15.81
C ASN A 271 7.42 -10.02 14.55
N PRO A 272 7.98 -9.28 13.56
CA PRO A 272 7.31 -8.99 12.30
C PRO A 272 6.76 -10.26 11.67
N ALA A 273 5.57 -10.16 11.09
CA ALA A 273 4.92 -11.28 10.41
C ALA A 273 4.87 -10.97 8.92
N ALA A 274 5.64 -11.71 8.12
CA ALA A 274 5.45 -11.81 6.68
C ALA A 274 4.57 -13.02 6.37
N ILE A 275 3.44 -12.79 5.71
CA ILE A 275 2.65 -13.83 5.07
C ILE A 275 2.94 -13.71 3.58
N PRO A 276 3.93 -14.45 3.03
CA PRO A 276 4.34 -14.23 1.65
C PRO A 276 3.43 -14.90 0.62
N ASN A 277 2.54 -15.77 1.09
CA ASN A 277 1.65 -16.55 0.26
C ASN A 277 0.74 -15.62 -0.54
N ASP A 278 0.34 -16.08 -1.73
CA ASP A 278 -0.82 -15.50 -2.38
C ASP A 278 -2.06 -15.71 -1.50
N ILE A 279 -2.89 -14.68 -1.37
CA ILE A 279 -4.09 -14.67 -0.55
C ILE A 279 -5.31 -14.58 -1.46
N HIS A 280 -6.26 -15.49 -1.27
CA HIS A 280 -7.57 -15.44 -1.91
C HIS A 280 -8.67 -15.22 -0.87
N LEU A 281 -9.46 -14.16 -1.04
CA LEU A 281 -10.53 -13.77 -0.13
C LEU A 281 -11.88 -14.11 -0.74
N GLU A 282 -12.40 -15.30 -0.47
CA GLU A 282 -13.81 -15.63 -0.76
C GLU A 282 -14.75 -14.92 0.22
N SER A 283 -14.23 -14.62 1.41
CA SER A 283 -14.91 -13.92 2.51
C SER A 283 -14.01 -12.82 3.07
N SER A 284 -14.61 -11.84 3.74
CA SER A 284 -13.84 -10.72 4.29
C SER A 284 -12.92 -11.12 5.45
N VAL A 285 -11.72 -10.54 5.36
CA VAL A 285 -10.67 -10.32 6.35
C VAL A 285 -11.03 -9.39 7.51
N VAL A 286 -11.20 -9.80 8.77
CA VAL A 286 -11.11 -8.82 9.88
C VAL A 286 -9.87 -9.09 10.70
N TYR A 287 -8.86 -8.24 10.59
CA TYR A 287 -7.57 -8.44 11.21
C TYR A 287 -7.34 -7.47 12.38
N SER A 288 -6.74 -8.00 13.45
CA SER A 288 -6.35 -7.27 14.66
C SER A 288 -4.91 -7.60 15.05
N GLN A 289 -4.24 -6.66 15.73
CA GLN A 289 -2.90 -6.86 16.30
C GLN A 289 -2.94 -6.67 17.81
N THR A 290 -2.14 -7.46 18.54
CA THR A 290 -2.07 -7.38 20.01
C THR A 290 -0.83 -6.64 20.51
N TYR A 291 0.13 -6.34 19.62
CA TYR A 291 1.42 -5.74 19.93
C TYR A 291 1.62 -4.42 19.17
N ASN A 292 2.18 -3.42 19.86
CA ASN A 292 2.56 -2.12 19.28
C ASN A 292 3.77 -2.28 18.35
N ASN A 293 3.94 -1.33 17.41
CA ASN A 293 5.07 -1.18 16.49
C ASN A 293 5.33 -2.40 15.58
N LEU A 294 4.30 -3.21 15.35
CA LEU A 294 4.40 -4.41 14.53
C LEU A 294 4.15 -4.09 13.05
N THR A 295 4.98 -4.65 12.18
CA THR A 295 4.78 -4.61 10.71
C THR A 295 4.27 -5.95 10.20
N LEU A 296 3.07 -5.96 9.61
CA LEU A 296 2.52 -7.06 8.83
C LEU A 296 2.88 -6.85 7.35
N LYS A 297 3.65 -7.77 6.76
CA LYS A 297 4.03 -7.71 5.35
C LYS A 297 3.21 -8.71 4.55
N LEU A 298 2.52 -8.23 3.52
CA LEU A 298 1.76 -9.05 2.58
C LEU A 298 2.36 -8.89 1.17
N PRO A 299 3.48 -9.58 0.88
CA PRO A 299 4.15 -9.45 -0.42
C PRO A 299 3.56 -10.35 -1.52
N GLY A 300 2.76 -11.36 -1.16
CA GLY A 300 2.00 -12.16 -2.13
C GLY A 300 0.82 -11.39 -2.73
N ASN A 301 0.27 -11.89 -3.83
CA ASN A 301 -0.88 -11.29 -4.48
C ASN A 301 -2.15 -11.54 -3.68
N ILE A 302 -3.00 -10.52 -3.53
CA ILE A 302 -4.34 -10.63 -2.97
C ILE A 302 -5.33 -10.71 -4.14
N SER A 303 -6.36 -11.53 -3.99
CA SER A 303 -7.41 -11.74 -4.98
C SER A 303 -8.76 -12.03 -4.32
N GLY A 304 -9.85 -11.89 -5.09
CA GLY A 304 -11.19 -12.27 -4.66
C GLY A 304 -12.06 -11.10 -4.19
N PRO A 305 -13.35 -11.38 -3.92
CA PRO A 305 -14.35 -10.36 -3.57
C PRO A 305 -14.43 -10.03 -2.06
N GLY A 306 -13.85 -10.83 -1.16
CA GLY A 306 -13.83 -10.53 0.27
C GLY A 306 -12.95 -9.34 0.58
N GLY A 307 -13.37 -8.44 1.47
CA GLY A 307 -12.61 -7.23 1.83
C GLY A 307 -11.53 -7.48 2.88
N LEU A 308 -10.58 -6.56 3.04
CA LEU A 308 -9.58 -6.59 4.11
C LEU A 308 -9.84 -5.44 5.09
N THR A 309 -10.24 -5.77 6.32
CA THR A 309 -10.54 -4.81 7.36
C THR A 309 -9.50 -4.87 8.48
N LYS A 310 -8.87 -3.74 8.80
CA LYS A 310 -8.16 -3.52 10.07
C LYS A 310 -9.10 -2.82 11.03
N THR A 311 -9.51 -3.51 12.08
CA THR A 311 -10.24 -2.88 13.18
C THR A 311 -9.28 -2.12 14.08
N PHE A 312 -9.79 -1.07 14.73
CA PHE A 312 -9.08 -0.35 15.77
C PHE A 312 -8.87 -1.22 17.02
N ASP A 313 -7.63 -1.27 17.51
CA ASP A 313 -7.27 -1.68 18.86
C ASP A 313 -6.51 -0.52 19.55
N ALA A 314 -6.75 -0.28 20.84
CA ALA A 314 -5.98 0.70 21.62
C ALA A 314 -4.47 0.36 21.67
N LYS A 315 -4.11 -0.88 21.34
CA LYS A 315 -2.74 -1.40 21.20
C LYS A 315 -2.19 -1.33 19.77
N ASP A 316 -2.89 -0.72 18.82
CA ASP A 316 -2.42 -0.60 17.42
C ASP A 316 -1.31 0.45 17.23
N ARG A 317 -0.66 0.88 18.31
CA ARG A 317 0.28 2.01 18.30
C ARG A 317 1.47 1.72 17.38
N GLY A 318 1.68 2.51 16.33
CA GLY A 318 2.78 2.37 15.36
C GLY A 318 2.71 1.13 14.48
N THR A 319 1.55 0.48 14.37
CA THR A 319 1.40 -0.73 13.53
C THR A 319 1.42 -0.39 12.04
N VAL A 320 2.09 -1.20 11.23
CA VAL A 320 2.22 -1.02 9.79
C VAL A 320 1.66 -2.24 9.06
N VAL A 321 0.82 -2.02 8.04
CA VAL A 321 0.49 -3.04 7.05
C VAL A 321 1.09 -2.64 5.73
N ARG A 322 2.00 -3.46 5.21
CA ARG A 322 2.67 -3.23 3.94
C ARG A 322 2.11 -4.16 2.88
N LEU A 323 1.47 -3.56 1.87
CA LEU A 323 0.99 -4.24 0.67
C LEU A 323 2.01 -4.03 -0.45
N SER A 324 2.50 -5.13 -1.02
CA SER A 324 3.41 -5.07 -2.18
C SER A 324 3.11 -6.08 -3.28
N GLY A 325 2.07 -6.91 -3.12
CA GLY A 325 1.59 -7.80 -4.18
C GLY A 325 0.96 -7.05 -5.35
N ARG A 326 0.80 -7.74 -6.50
CA ARG A 326 0.09 -7.24 -7.68
C ARG A 326 -1.35 -7.76 -7.65
N ASN A 327 -2.23 -7.01 -7.01
CA ASN A 327 -3.56 -7.45 -6.59
C ASN A 327 -4.62 -7.17 -7.67
N SER A 328 -4.35 -7.53 -8.94
CA SER A 328 -5.20 -7.15 -10.08
C SER A 328 -6.61 -7.78 -10.09
N THR A 329 -6.82 -8.83 -9.31
CA THR A 329 -8.12 -9.54 -9.20
C THR A 329 -8.76 -9.38 -7.82
N PHE A 330 -8.24 -8.47 -7.00
CA PHE A 330 -8.82 -8.15 -5.70
C PHE A 330 -9.84 -7.03 -5.84
N SER A 331 -11.10 -7.32 -5.51
CA SER A 331 -12.21 -6.38 -5.66
C SER A 331 -12.94 -6.07 -4.35
N GLY A 332 -12.61 -6.76 -3.25
CA GLY A 332 -13.33 -6.62 -1.98
C GLY A 332 -13.08 -5.32 -1.21
N GLY A 333 -12.01 -4.59 -1.55
CA GLY A 333 -11.68 -3.31 -0.92
C GLY A 333 -10.96 -3.44 0.41
N ILE A 334 -10.45 -2.32 0.89
CA ILE A 334 -9.63 -2.23 2.11
C ILE A 334 -10.31 -1.25 3.07
N ASP A 335 -10.57 -1.67 4.30
CA ASP A 335 -11.10 -0.83 5.38
C ASP A 335 -10.06 -0.74 6.49
N PHE A 336 -9.37 0.40 6.58
CA PHE A 336 -8.20 0.57 7.43
C PHE A 336 -8.44 1.69 8.44
N ARG A 337 -8.75 1.29 9.69
CA ARG A 337 -9.24 2.23 10.72
C ARG A 337 -8.21 2.68 11.75
N SER A 338 -6.99 2.12 11.72
CA SER A 338 -5.93 2.42 12.68
C SER A 338 -4.54 2.12 12.09
N GLY A 339 -3.50 2.82 12.56
CA GLY A 339 -2.11 2.56 12.19
C GLY A 339 -1.73 3.02 10.78
N ILE A 340 -0.73 2.40 10.20
CA ILE A 340 -0.10 2.82 8.94
C ILE A 340 -0.41 1.82 7.83
N LEU A 341 -0.98 2.31 6.72
CA LEU A 341 -1.10 1.54 5.48
C LEU A 341 0.02 1.97 4.52
N GLN A 342 0.94 1.06 4.24
CA GLN A 342 2.03 1.30 3.29
C GLN A 342 1.74 0.59 1.97
N VAL A 343 1.62 1.36 0.90
CA VAL A 343 1.36 0.87 -0.45
C VAL A 343 2.57 1.15 -1.33
N LEU A 344 3.11 0.09 -1.96
CA LEU A 344 4.32 0.19 -2.77
C LEU A 344 4.06 0.42 -4.24
N THR A 345 2.96 -0.12 -4.78
CA THR A 345 2.56 0.09 -6.17
C THR A 345 1.04 0.27 -6.24
N PRO A 346 0.51 0.97 -7.25
CA PRO A 346 -0.94 1.16 -7.39
C PRO A 346 -1.70 -0.17 -7.45
N SER A 347 -1.11 -1.17 -8.11
CA SER A 347 -1.69 -2.51 -8.23
C SER A 347 -1.82 -3.25 -6.88
N SER A 348 -1.18 -2.81 -5.80
CA SER A 348 -1.29 -3.46 -4.49
C SER A 348 -2.62 -3.20 -3.78
N MET A 349 -3.44 -2.26 -4.24
CA MET A 349 -4.74 -2.00 -3.61
C MET A 349 -5.91 -2.74 -4.28
N GLY A 350 -5.70 -3.31 -5.47
CA GLY A 350 -6.78 -3.88 -6.28
C GLY A 350 -7.76 -2.83 -6.79
N SER A 351 -9.00 -3.24 -7.09
CA SER A 351 -10.05 -2.36 -7.65
C SER A 351 -11.14 -1.96 -6.64
N GLY A 352 -11.18 -2.58 -5.47
CA GLY A 352 -12.18 -2.30 -4.44
C GLY A 352 -11.99 -0.93 -3.77
N ALA A 353 -13.03 -0.45 -3.07
CA ALA A 353 -12.96 0.83 -2.37
C ALA A 353 -11.94 0.80 -1.21
N LEU A 354 -11.33 1.96 -0.94
CA LEU A 354 -10.45 2.19 0.21
C LEU A 354 -11.20 3.02 1.25
N THR A 355 -11.34 2.51 2.46
CA THR A 355 -11.97 3.21 3.58
C THR A 355 -10.92 3.49 4.63
N LEU A 356 -10.73 4.76 5.01
CA LEU A 356 -9.64 5.21 5.87
C LEU A 356 -10.16 6.05 7.04
N GLY A 357 -9.64 5.83 8.25
CA GLY A 357 -9.90 6.64 9.43
C GLY A 357 -10.89 6.02 10.44
N GLY A 358 -11.30 6.80 11.46
CA GLY A 358 -12.45 6.43 12.31
C GLY A 358 -12.38 6.59 13.83
N LYS A 359 -11.27 6.95 14.51
CA LYS A 359 -11.33 7.41 15.93
C LYS A 359 -10.02 8.05 16.49
N ALA A 360 -10.16 8.64 17.68
CA ALA A 360 -9.56 9.89 18.20
C ALA A 360 -8.23 9.86 18.97
N THR A 361 -7.42 8.79 18.92
CA THR A 361 -6.22 8.73 19.77
C THR A 361 -4.95 8.81 18.94
N GLU A 362 -4.28 9.97 18.95
CA GLU A 362 -2.88 10.31 18.59
C GLU A 362 -2.21 9.69 17.35
N GLU A 363 -2.85 8.77 16.66
CA GLU A 363 -2.23 7.96 15.63
C GLU A 363 -3.11 7.93 14.39
N HIS A 364 -2.65 8.76 13.47
CA HIS A 364 -3.13 8.96 12.14
C HIS A 364 -3.25 7.62 11.41
N VAL A 365 -4.35 7.44 10.68
CA VAL A 365 -4.29 6.55 9.52
C VAL A 365 -3.37 7.24 8.52
N VAL A 366 -2.11 6.86 8.52
CA VAL A 366 -1.12 7.37 7.56
C VAL A 366 -1.10 6.42 6.38
N ALA A 367 -1.63 6.88 5.26
CA ALA A 367 -1.43 6.20 3.99
C ALA A 367 -0.09 6.69 3.41
N PHE A 368 0.91 5.79 3.42
CA PHE A 368 2.21 6.06 2.81
C PHE A 368 2.24 5.49 1.40
N PHE A 369 2.35 6.40 0.42
CA PHE A 369 2.56 6.07 -0.99
C PHE A 369 4.02 6.46 -1.33
N ASN A 370 4.88 5.49 -1.61
CA ASN A 370 6.34 5.68 -1.58
C ASN A 370 7.03 5.71 -2.97
N LEU A 371 8.18 6.41 -3.00
CA LEU A 371 9.32 6.55 -3.95
C LEU A 371 9.08 6.81 -5.44
N THR A 372 7.93 6.47 -6.01
CA THR A 372 7.62 6.74 -7.43
C THR A 372 6.29 7.48 -7.54
N PRO A 373 6.08 8.27 -8.61
CA PRO A 373 4.74 8.79 -8.91
C PRO A 373 3.71 7.65 -8.90
N MET A 374 2.60 7.86 -8.20
CA MET A 374 1.51 6.89 -8.10
C MET A 374 0.20 7.53 -8.52
N GLU A 375 -0.66 6.76 -9.19
CA GLU A 375 -2.03 7.14 -9.54
C GLU A 375 -3.00 6.15 -8.90
N VAL A 376 -4.03 6.67 -8.22
CA VAL A 376 -5.02 5.89 -7.49
C VAL A 376 -6.40 6.15 -8.05
N HIS A 377 -7.02 5.11 -8.61
CA HIS A 377 -8.38 5.17 -9.19
C HIS A 377 -9.46 4.62 -8.26
N ASN A 378 -9.08 3.97 -7.16
CA ASN A 378 -10.01 3.41 -6.20
C ASN A 378 -10.89 4.51 -5.59
N PRO A 379 -12.20 4.28 -5.41
CA PRO A 379 -13.01 5.15 -4.56
C PRO A 379 -12.42 5.16 -3.15
N ILE A 380 -12.22 6.34 -2.56
CA ILE A 380 -11.72 6.48 -1.19
C ILE A 380 -12.79 7.13 -0.31
N ASN A 381 -13.14 6.46 0.78
CA ASN A 381 -14.05 6.94 1.80
C ASN A 381 -13.26 7.32 3.06
N LEU A 382 -13.23 8.62 3.38
CA LEU A 382 -12.61 9.17 4.58
C LEU A 382 -13.63 9.16 5.73
N ILE A 383 -13.34 8.41 6.78
CA ILE A 383 -14.17 8.31 7.97
C ILE A 383 -13.75 9.39 8.97
N GLY A 384 -14.68 10.26 9.35
CA GLY A 384 -14.50 11.23 10.42
C GLY A 384 -14.68 10.61 11.81
N ILE A 385 -14.28 11.33 12.85
CA ILE A 385 -14.50 10.89 14.23
C ILE A 385 -15.99 11.08 14.59
N PRO A 386 -16.63 10.11 15.28
CA PRO A 386 -18.03 10.22 15.69
C PRO A 386 -18.37 11.39 16.64
N ASP A 387 -17.38 11.94 17.36
CA ASP A 387 -17.60 13.02 18.33
C ASP A 387 -17.16 14.35 17.73
N GLY A 388 -18.10 15.31 17.61
CA GLY A 388 -17.93 16.65 17.05
C GLY A 388 -16.96 17.59 17.78
N ALA A 389 -15.85 17.05 18.31
CA ALA A 389 -14.68 17.82 18.69
C ALA A 389 -14.09 18.50 17.44
N THR A 390 -13.55 19.71 17.63
CA THR A 390 -12.85 20.44 16.57
C THR A 390 -11.83 19.51 15.90
N PRO A 391 -11.83 19.37 14.56
CA PRO A 391 -10.85 18.52 13.90
C PRO A 391 -9.45 19.08 14.13
N GLN A 392 -8.70 18.43 15.03
CA GLN A 392 -7.26 18.61 15.13
C GLN A 392 -6.58 17.77 14.03
N PRO A 393 -5.37 18.13 13.58
CA PRO A 393 -4.61 17.31 12.62
C PRO A 393 -4.56 15.82 13.01
N ALA A 394 -4.49 15.52 14.32
CA ALA A 394 -4.48 14.16 14.89
C ALA A 394 -5.75 13.32 14.64
N ALA A 395 -6.82 13.93 14.14
CA ALA A 395 -8.11 13.30 13.85
C ALA A 395 -8.34 13.00 12.36
N MET A 396 -7.40 13.39 11.50
CA MET A 396 -7.55 13.37 10.05
C MET A 396 -6.87 12.15 9.43
N THR A 397 -7.31 11.76 8.24
CA THR A 397 -6.57 10.78 7.44
C THR A 397 -5.35 11.48 6.83
N GLU A 398 -4.16 11.00 7.16
CA GLU A 398 -2.90 11.56 6.67
C GLU A 398 -2.46 10.89 5.37
N PHE A 399 -2.18 11.71 4.36
CA PHE A 399 -1.52 11.32 3.13
C PHE A 399 -0.11 11.92 3.15
N GLN A 400 0.87 11.08 3.49
CA GLN A 400 2.28 11.47 3.43
C GLN A 400 2.84 11.22 2.03
N VAL A 401 3.12 12.30 1.30
CA VAL A 401 3.49 12.25 -0.12
C VAL A 401 4.89 12.81 -0.35
N VAL A 402 5.74 12.07 -1.07
CA VAL A 402 7.16 12.44 -1.25
C VAL A 402 7.53 12.77 -2.70
N PRO A 403 7.31 11.94 -3.73
CA PRO A 403 7.40 12.45 -5.10
C PRO A 403 6.04 13.04 -5.49
N THR A 404 5.17 12.24 -6.10
CA THR A 404 3.84 12.64 -6.53
C THR A 404 2.84 11.53 -6.24
N LEU A 405 1.64 11.91 -5.79
CA LEU A 405 0.48 11.03 -5.66
C LEU A 405 -0.70 11.69 -6.36
N GLU A 406 -1.26 11.05 -7.38
CA GLU A 406 -2.53 11.43 -7.98
C GLU A 406 -3.66 10.56 -7.44
N ILE A 407 -4.73 11.19 -6.97
CA ILE A 407 -5.98 10.53 -6.64
C ILE A 407 -7.00 10.92 -7.71
N ALA A 408 -7.17 10.02 -8.68
CA ALA A 408 -8.13 10.11 -9.77
C ALA A 408 -9.50 9.52 -9.38
N GLY A 409 -9.52 8.62 -8.39
CA GLY A 409 -10.76 8.07 -7.82
C GLY A 409 -11.54 9.11 -6.99
N PRO A 410 -12.86 8.93 -6.81
CA PRO A 410 -13.66 9.85 -6.01
C PRO A 410 -13.28 9.78 -4.52
N LEU A 411 -13.22 10.94 -3.86
CA LEU A 411 -13.08 11.06 -2.40
C LEU A 411 -14.45 11.35 -1.76
N ALA A 412 -14.84 10.59 -0.75
CA ALA A 412 -16.12 10.76 -0.05
C ALA A 412 -15.96 10.63 1.48
N GLY A 413 -17.06 10.81 2.21
CA GLY A 413 -17.12 10.57 3.65
C GLY A 413 -17.08 11.83 4.52
N THR A 414 -17.06 11.64 5.84
CA THR A 414 -17.10 12.75 6.81
C THR A 414 -15.72 13.14 7.33
N GLY A 415 -14.68 12.37 7.02
CA GLY A 415 -13.32 12.56 7.49
C GLY A 415 -12.59 13.70 6.79
N GLY A 416 -11.58 14.24 7.48
CA GLY A 416 -10.68 15.24 6.94
C GLY A 416 -9.46 14.63 6.24
N LEU A 417 -8.89 15.38 5.30
CA LEU A 417 -7.69 15.04 4.56
C LEU A 417 -6.51 15.90 5.02
N LEU A 418 -5.48 15.27 5.59
CA LEU A 418 -4.23 15.92 5.97
C LEU A 418 -3.13 15.54 4.96
N LYS A 419 -2.58 16.53 4.26
CA LYS A 419 -1.46 16.36 3.32
C LYS A 419 -0.15 16.73 4.00
N THR A 420 0.75 15.76 4.12
CA THR A 420 2.12 15.94 4.63
C THR A 420 3.15 15.48 3.58
N GLY A 421 4.44 15.58 3.93
CA GLY A 421 5.55 15.30 3.03
C GLY A 421 5.77 16.40 1.99
N SER A 422 6.99 16.47 1.46
CA SER A 422 7.43 17.54 0.56
C SER A 422 6.87 17.45 -0.87
N GLY A 423 6.27 16.32 -1.23
CA GLY A 423 5.81 16.02 -2.58
C GLY A 423 4.51 16.71 -2.99
N VAL A 424 4.06 16.40 -4.21
CA VAL A 424 2.83 16.91 -4.80
C VAL A 424 1.72 15.87 -4.70
N MET A 425 0.60 16.22 -4.08
CA MET A 425 -0.62 15.43 -4.15
C MET A 425 -1.57 16.07 -5.16
N VAL A 426 -1.97 15.36 -6.21
CA VAL A 426 -2.93 15.82 -7.20
C VAL A 426 -4.29 15.20 -6.88
N LEU A 427 -5.32 16.03 -6.76
CA LEU A 427 -6.71 15.57 -6.73
C LEU A 427 -7.32 15.78 -8.11
N SER A 428 -7.60 14.66 -8.78
CA SER A 428 -8.19 14.59 -10.10
C SER A 428 -9.45 13.71 -10.17
N GLY A 429 -9.93 13.21 -9.04
CA GLY A 429 -11.29 12.68 -8.90
C GLY A 429 -12.29 13.74 -8.43
N VAL A 430 -13.59 13.47 -8.59
CA VAL A 430 -14.65 14.30 -7.98
C VAL A 430 -14.73 13.99 -6.48
N SER A 431 -14.70 15.04 -5.66
CA SER A 431 -14.70 14.91 -4.21
C SER A 431 -16.04 15.37 -3.60
N SER A 432 -16.45 14.68 -2.53
CA SER A 432 -17.68 14.94 -1.78
C SER A 432 -17.50 14.90 -0.27
N PHE A 433 -16.28 14.63 0.21
CA PHE A 433 -15.99 14.55 1.63
C PHE A 433 -16.25 15.89 2.34
N THR A 434 -16.79 15.85 3.56
CA THR A 434 -17.21 17.05 4.29
C THR A 434 -16.23 17.51 5.35
N GLY A 435 -15.26 16.67 5.72
CA GLY A 435 -14.19 17.04 6.64
C GLY A 435 -13.23 18.07 6.05
N PRO A 436 -12.41 18.73 6.90
CA PRO A 436 -11.47 19.75 6.44
C PRO A 436 -10.36 19.17 5.57
N THR A 437 -9.76 20.02 4.74
CA THR A 437 -8.52 19.75 4.03
C THR A 437 -7.40 20.58 4.64
N VAL A 438 -6.35 19.94 5.15
CA VAL A 438 -5.18 20.61 5.72
C VAL A 438 -3.95 20.27 4.90
N VAL A 439 -3.28 21.28 4.34
CA VAL A 439 -2.00 21.14 3.66
C VAL A 439 -0.89 21.58 4.61
N GLN A 440 -0.24 20.61 5.24
CA GLN A 440 0.80 20.87 6.24
C GLN A 440 2.19 21.02 5.61
N ALA A 441 2.46 20.29 4.52
CA ALA A 441 3.72 20.38 3.78
C ALA A 441 3.56 20.01 2.29
N GLY A 442 4.50 20.51 1.48
CA GLY A 442 4.52 20.27 0.04
C GLY A 442 3.39 21.01 -0.70
N THR A 443 2.92 20.41 -1.79
CA THR A 443 1.86 20.98 -2.62
C THR A 443 0.66 20.05 -2.69
N LEU A 444 -0.54 20.60 -2.48
CA LEU A 444 -1.80 20.00 -2.92
C LEU A 444 -2.19 20.67 -4.24
N ALA A 445 -2.28 19.90 -5.31
CA ALA A 445 -2.75 20.35 -6.62
C ALA A 445 -4.19 19.90 -6.84
N ILE A 446 -5.02 20.83 -7.28
CA ILE A 446 -6.43 20.60 -7.60
C ILE A 446 -6.60 20.85 -9.08
N ASP A 447 -7.01 19.82 -9.83
CA ASP A 447 -7.09 19.88 -11.29
C ASP A 447 -8.41 20.49 -11.81
N ARG A 448 -9.44 20.52 -10.97
CA ARG A 448 -10.76 21.10 -11.28
C ARG A 448 -11.52 21.46 -10.01
N PRO A 449 -12.46 22.41 -10.06
CA PRO A 449 -13.24 22.82 -8.87
C PRO A 449 -13.94 21.66 -8.16
N ALA A 450 -14.44 20.67 -8.90
CA ALA A 450 -15.14 19.51 -8.34
C ALA A 450 -14.23 18.52 -7.57
N ALA A 451 -12.91 18.67 -7.65
CA ALA A 451 -11.96 17.85 -6.89
C ALA A 451 -11.77 18.32 -5.44
N PHE A 452 -12.27 19.51 -5.09
CA PHE A 452 -12.37 19.95 -3.70
C PHE A 452 -13.40 19.15 -2.91
N GLY A 453 -13.09 18.88 -1.64
CA GLY A 453 -14.10 18.52 -0.66
C GLY A 453 -15.05 19.68 -0.34
N ARG A 454 -16.05 19.41 0.48
CA ARG A 454 -17.04 20.40 0.95
C ARG A 454 -16.65 21.07 2.27
N GLY A 455 -15.54 20.63 2.89
CA GLY A 455 -15.03 21.18 4.14
C GLY A 455 -14.21 22.45 3.98
N SER A 456 -13.73 22.99 5.11
CA SER A 456 -12.78 24.11 5.12
C SER A 456 -11.41 23.69 4.58
N VAL A 457 -10.59 24.69 4.19
CA VAL A 457 -9.21 24.48 3.76
C VAL A 457 -8.25 25.23 4.68
N GLU A 458 -7.19 24.57 5.13
CA GLU A 458 -6.07 25.17 5.84
C GLU A 458 -4.75 24.93 5.07
N ILE A 459 -3.95 25.96 4.90
CA ILE A 459 -2.62 25.90 4.28
C ILE A 459 -1.59 26.37 5.31
N ALA A 460 -0.73 25.47 5.76
CA ALA A 460 0.34 25.81 6.70
C ALA A 460 1.42 26.70 6.05
N ALA A 461 2.23 27.36 6.88
CA ALA A 461 3.34 28.14 6.40
C ALA A 461 4.33 27.27 5.59
N GLY A 462 4.67 27.70 4.38
CA GLY A 462 5.57 26.96 3.47
C GLY A 462 4.91 25.86 2.65
N ALA A 463 3.64 25.54 2.90
CA ALA A 463 2.84 24.65 2.05
C ALA A 463 2.14 25.43 0.92
N LYS A 464 1.75 24.72 -0.14
CA LYS A 464 1.10 25.32 -1.31
C LYS A 464 -0.18 24.60 -1.70
N LEU A 465 -1.15 25.39 -2.15
CA LEU A 465 -2.30 24.96 -2.92
C LEU A 465 -2.12 25.40 -4.37
N HIS A 466 -2.02 24.45 -5.29
CA HIS A 466 -1.95 24.69 -6.72
C HIS A 466 -3.34 24.50 -7.34
N LEU A 467 -3.86 25.55 -7.96
CA LEU A 467 -5.20 25.57 -8.56
C LEU A 467 -5.07 25.48 -10.08
N ASP A 468 -5.01 24.26 -10.60
CA ASP A 468 -4.79 23.97 -12.02
C ASP A 468 -6.10 23.94 -12.81
N TYR A 469 -6.89 25.00 -12.66
CA TYR A 469 -8.16 25.16 -13.37
C TYR A 469 -8.49 26.63 -13.60
N ALA A 470 -9.37 26.91 -14.55
CA ALA A 470 -9.93 28.24 -14.74
C ALA A 470 -11.19 28.44 -13.89
N GLY A 471 -11.40 29.66 -13.38
CA GLY A 471 -12.57 30.02 -12.58
C GLY A 471 -12.31 30.01 -11.07
N SER A 472 -13.38 29.98 -10.27
CA SER A 472 -13.30 30.01 -8.81
C SER A 472 -14.08 28.86 -8.19
N GLN A 473 -13.55 28.32 -7.09
CA GLN A 473 -14.27 27.40 -6.20
C GLN A 473 -14.67 28.10 -4.90
N ARG A 474 -15.92 27.91 -4.46
CA ARG A 474 -16.36 28.46 -3.17
C ARG A 474 -15.96 27.51 -2.03
N LEU A 475 -15.33 28.05 -0.99
CA LEU A 475 -15.01 27.31 0.23
C LEU A 475 -15.81 27.85 1.43
N PRO A 476 -16.18 27.02 2.41
CA PRO A 476 -16.85 27.48 3.62
C PRO A 476 -15.96 28.38 4.49
N ALA A 477 -14.68 28.04 4.58
CA ALA A 477 -13.66 28.79 5.31
C ALA A 477 -12.28 28.47 4.74
N LEU A 478 -11.36 29.44 4.85
CA LEU A 478 -9.98 29.31 4.43
C LEU A 478 -9.04 29.90 5.50
N ARG A 479 -8.06 29.10 5.92
CA ARG A 479 -7.03 29.48 6.87
C ARG A 479 -5.66 29.36 6.23
N VAL A 480 -4.80 30.37 6.41
CA VAL A 480 -3.47 30.44 5.78
C VAL A 480 -2.44 30.86 6.82
N ALA A 481 -1.38 30.06 6.98
CA ALA A 481 -0.31 30.27 7.97
C ALA A 481 -0.85 30.56 9.38
N GLY A 482 -1.88 29.81 9.79
CA GLY A 482 -2.52 29.92 11.10
C GLY A 482 -3.53 31.05 11.24
N LYS A 483 -3.80 31.84 10.19
CA LYS A 483 -4.76 32.96 10.21
C LYS A 483 -5.98 32.70 9.34
N ASP A 484 -7.17 32.90 9.88
CA ASP A 484 -8.41 32.82 9.10
C ASP A 484 -8.51 34.01 8.15
N LEU A 485 -8.89 33.73 6.90
CA LEU A 485 -9.05 34.75 5.88
C LEU A 485 -10.51 35.22 5.82
N PRO A 486 -10.75 36.55 5.68
CA PRO A 486 -12.11 37.09 5.57
C PRO A 486 -12.76 36.72 4.21
N ALA A 487 -14.03 37.08 4.06
CA ALA A 487 -14.73 36.98 2.77
C ALA A 487 -13.93 37.70 1.66
N GLY A 488 -13.84 37.06 0.50
CA GLY A 488 -12.98 37.53 -0.59
C GLY A 488 -12.63 36.44 -1.59
N THR A 489 -11.91 36.83 -2.65
CA THR A 489 -11.40 35.91 -3.67
C THR A 489 -9.87 35.89 -3.63
N TYR A 490 -9.31 34.69 -3.47
CA TYR A 490 -7.90 34.44 -3.23
C TYR A 490 -7.29 33.57 -4.33
N GLY A 491 -6.02 33.79 -4.66
CA GLY A 491 -5.30 32.95 -5.62
C GLY A 491 -3.84 33.37 -5.81
N GLY A 492 -3.17 32.66 -6.71
CA GLY A 492 -1.75 32.85 -7.01
C GLY A 492 -1.46 34.07 -7.89
N LYS A 493 -0.18 34.31 -8.16
CA LYS A 493 0.26 35.41 -9.04
C LYS A 493 -0.43 35.39 -10.42
N ASP A 494 -0.65 34.18 -10.96
CA ASP A 494 -1.16 33.95 -12.31
C ASP A 494 -2.70 33.93 -12.39
N SER A 495 -3.41 34.06 -11.26
CA SER A 495 -4.88 34.07 -11.25
C SER A 495 -5.46 35.45 -11.57
N THR A 496 -6.79 35.60 -11.55
CA THR A 496 -7.47 36.91 -11.59
C THR A 496 -8.02 37.34 -10.22
N ALA A 497 -7.62 36.65 -9.13
CA ALA A 497 -8.09 36.94 -7.78
C ALA A 497 -7.73 38.36 -7.31
N THR A 498 -8.63 38.98 -6.55
CA THR A 498 -8.41 40.30 -5.95
C THR A 498 -7.36 40.26 -4.84
N SER A 499 -7.30 39.17 -4.09
CA SER A 499 -6.30 38.95 -3.03
C SER A 499 -5.22 37.97 -3.49
N LYS A 500 -4.03 38.48 -3.79
CA LYS A 500 -2.89 37.68 -4.25
C LYS A 500 -2.07 37.14 -3.10
N MET A 501 -1.85 35.82 -3.09
CA MET A 501 -1.06 35.12 -2.07
C MET A 501 -0.07 34.14 -2.71
N PRO A 502 0.92 34.62 -3.48
CA PRO A 502 1.79 33.78 -4.30
C PRO A 502 2.67 32.79 -3.52
N ASP A 503 2.88 33.03 -2.23
CA ASP A 503 3.65 32.13 -1.37
C ASP A 503 2.89 30.83 -1.05
N HIS A 504 1.55 30.86 -1.11
CA HIS A 504 0.68 29.76 -0.67
C HIS A 504 -0.25 29.27 -1.79
N PHE A 505 -0.49 30.10 -2.81
CA PHE A 505 -1.31 29.78 -3.97
C PHE A 505 -0.50 29.86 -5.26
N THR A 506 -0.72 28.90 -6.15
CA THR A 506 -0.16 28.87 -7.51
C THR A 506 -1.21 28.43 -8.52
N GLY A 507 -0.96 28.64 -9.82
CA GLY A 507 -1.90 28.34 -10.88
C GLY A 507 -2.89 29.48 -11.19
N PRO A 508 -3.66 29.35 -12.29
CA PRO A 508 -4.60 30.37 -12.75
C PRO A 508 -5.92 30.39 -11.95
N GLY A 509 -6.23 29.31 -11.21
CA GLY A 509 -7.49 29.17 -10.49
C GLY A 509 -7.61 30.08 -9.27
N MET A 510 -8.82 30.13 -8.74
CA MET A 510 -9.16 30.93 -7.56
C MET A 510 -10.02 30.15 -6.57
N VAL A 511 -10.03 30.63 -5.34
CA VAL A 511 -11.00 30.23 -4.31
C VAL A 511 -11.72 31.47 -3.77
N THR A 512 -13.00 31.33 -3.45
CA THR A 512 -13.83 32.42 -2.90
C THR A 512 -14.42 32.00 -1.56
N ILE A 513 -14.33 32.90 -0.57
CA ILE A 513 -15.05 32.82 0.71
C ILE A 513 -16.20 33.80 0.62
N GLY A 514 -17.43 33.30 0.74
CA GLY A 514 -18.64 34.15 0.76
C GLY A 514 -19.01 34.56 2.18
N ASP A 515 -19.79 35.64 2.32
CA ASP A 515 -20.35 36.02 3.62
C ASP A 515 -21.20 34.88 4.19
N ALA A 516 -21.02 34.59 5.48
CA ALA A 516 -21.67 33.47 6.18
C ALA A 516 -23.21 33.45 6.03
N ALA A 517 -23.83 34.59 5.69
CA ALA A 517 -25.27 34.75 5.47
C ALA A 517 -25.80 34.19 4.12
N THR A 518 -24.94 33.75 3.19
CA THR A 518 -25.33 33.28 1.84
C THR A 518 -25.03 31.80 1.60
N MET A 519 -24.84 31.00 2.65
CA MET A 519 -24.68 29.56 2.50
C MET A 519 -26.07 28.92 2.33
N PRO A 520 -26.40 28.28 1.19
CA PRO A 520 -27.57 27.40 1.15
C PRO A 520 -27.33 26.25 2.14
N ARG A 521 -28.31 26.04 3.02
CA ARG A 521 -28.34 24.93 3.97
C ARG A 521 -28.37 23.58 3.28
#